data_AF-X1VHM4-F1
#
_entry.id   AF-X1VHM4-F1
#
_cell.length_a   1.000
_cell.length_b   1.000
_cell.length_c   1.000
_cell.angle_alpha   90.00
_cell.angle_beta   90.00
_cell.angle_gamma   90.00
#
_symmetry.space_group_name_H-M   'P 1'
#
loop_
_entity.id
_entity.type
_entity.pdbx_description
1 polymer ?
#
loop_
_entity_poly.entity_id
_entity_poly.type
_entity_poly.pdbx_seq_one_letter_code
_entity_poly.pdbx_strand_id
1 'polypeptide(L)' 'PFKPTPDMIGHCGSTGSVAFYVPDKDIYITGTVNQQARPNIAFQLMIKIVNLVR' A
#
# COMPACT_ATOMS: atom_id res chain seq x y z
N PRO A 1 2.51 -12.63 -16.49
CA PRO A 1 1.93 -13.48 -15.42
C PRO A 1 1.65 -12.65 -14.16
N PHE A 2 0.43 -12.70 -13.62
CA PHE A 2 0.07 -12.01 -12.38
C PHE A 2 0.88 -12.61 -11.23
N LYS A 3 1.83 -11.85 -10.66
CA LYS A 3 2.50 -12.25 -9.43
C LYS A 3 1.53 -12.02 -8.28
N PRO A 4 1.35 -12.99 -7.36
CA PRO A 4 0.56 -12.74 -6.16
C PRO A 4 1.20 -11.59 -5.37
N THR A 5 0.39 -10.61 -5.00
CA THR A 5 0.77 -9.58 -4.02
C THR A 5 0.75 -10.21 -2.62
N PRO A 6 1.77 -9.97 -1.78
CA PRO A 6 1.78 -10.47 -0.41
C PRO A 6 0.63 -9.84 0.39
N ASP A 7 0.26 -10.52 1.48
CA ASP A 7 -0.76 -10.03 2.39
C ASP A 7 -0.35 -8.68 3.00
N MET A 8 -1.30 -7.76 3.04
CA MET A 8 -1.15 -6.45 3.65
C MET A 8 -2.24 -6.26 4.69
N ILE A 9 -1.84 -6.18 5.96
CA ILE A 9 -2.75 -6.11 7.11
C ILE A 9 -2.76 -4.67 7.61
N GLY A 10 -3.92 -4.01 7.60
CA GLY A 10 -3.99 -2.61 8.00
C GLY A 10 -5.25 -1.90 7.55
N HIS A 11 -5.18 -0.57 7.51
CA HIS A 11 -6.34 0.27 7.24
C HIS A 11 -5.99 1.43 6.29
N CYS A 12 -6.95 1.78 5.43
CA CYS A 12 -6.93 3.00 4.63
C CYS A 12 -7.98 3.99 5.15
N GLY A 13 -7.58 5.22 5.42
CA GLY A 13 -8.52 6.32 5.70
C GLY A 13 -9.34 6.69 4.47
N SER A 14 -10.49 7.32 4.69
CA SER A 14 -11.44 7.71 3.63
C SER A 14 -10.89 8.73 2.62
N THR A 15 -9.79 9.42 2.96
CA THR A 15 -9.21 10.51 2.16
C THR A 15 -7.73 10.27 1.82
N GLY A 16 -7.29 9.01 1.73
CA GLY A 16 -5.97 8.66 1.20
C GLY A 16 -4.86 8.45 2.23
N SER A 17 -5.16 8.40 3.53
CA SER A 17 -4.20 7.94 4.55
C SER A 17 -4.09 6.41 4.51
N VAL A 18 -2.90 5.85 4.72
CA VAL A 18 -2.66 4.40 4.78
C VAL A 18 -1.75 4.04 5.94
N ALA A 19 -2.01 2.90 6.57
CA ALA A 19 -1.13 2.27 7.55
C ALA A 19 -1.29 0.75 7.46
N PHE A 20 -0.26 0.06 6.97
CA PHE A 20 -0.26 -1.38 6.72
C PHE A 20 1.04 -2.04 7.19
N TYR A 21 0.92 -3.27 7.67
CA TYR A 21 2.03 -4.19 7.91
C TYR A 21 2.04 -5.28 6.83
N VAL A 22 3.23 -5.64 6.35
CA VAL A 22 3.44 -6.69 5.32
C VAL A 22 4.29 -7.81 5.96
N PRO A 23 3.66 -8.89 6.47
CA PRO A 23 4.37 -9.91 7.24
C PRO A 23 5.50 -10.60 6.49
N ASP A 24 5.29 -10.89 5.20
CA ASP A 24 6.28 -11.57 4.34
C ASP A 24 7.61 -10.79 4.20
N LYS A 25 7.56 -9.46 4.40
CA LYS A 25 8.71 -8.56 4.26
C LYS A 25 9.16 -7.91 5.57
N ASP A 26 8.44 -8.15 6.65
CA ASP A 26 8.61 -7.48 7.94
C ASP A 26 8.73 -5.94 7.83
N ILE A 27 7.84 -5.34 7.03
CA ILE A 27 7.82 -3.88 6.83
C ILE A 27 6.49 -3.26 7.20
N TYR A 28 6.56 -1.99 7.62
CA TYR A 28 5.41 -1.12 7.82
C TYR A 28 5.38 -0.06 6.73
N ILE A 29 4.21 0.13 6.12
CA ILE A 29 3.93 1.17 5.13
C ILE A 29 2.92 2.13 5.73
N THR A 30 3.34 3.37 5.97
CA THR A 30 2.47 4.45 6.46
C THR A 30 2.63 5.70 5.60
N GLY A 31 1.56 6.46 5.42
CA GLY A 31 1.62 7.71 4.68
C GLY A 31 0.27 8.25 4.25
N THR A 32 0.31 9.28 3.41
CA THR A 32 -0.87 9.91 2.84
C THR A 32 -0.66 10.16 1.34
N VAL A 33 -1.76 10.18 0.59
CA VAL A 33 -1.78 10.58 -0.82
C VAL A 33 -2.92 11.56 -1.07
N ASN A 34 -2.78 12.40 -2.09
CA ASN A 34 -3.90 13.19 -2.59
C ASN A 34 -4.84 12.29 -3.42
N GLN A 35 -5.70 11.54 -2.73
CA GLN A 35 -6.63 10.59 -3.34
C GLN A 35 -7.76 11.28 -4.11
N GLN A 36 -8.18 12.49 -3.70
CA GLN A 36 -9.28 13.21 -4.34
C GLN A 36 -8.98 13.49 -5.82
N ALA A 37 -7.70 13.74 -6.16
CA ALA A 37 -7.27 13.86 -7.55
C ALA A 37 -7.20 12.50 -8.28
N ARG A 38 -6.92 11.39 -7.57
CA ARG A 38 -6.69 10.05 -8.14
C ARG A 38 -7.14 8.93 -7.17
N PRO A 39 -8.38 8.44 -7.26
CA PRO A 39 -8.99 7.53 -6.26
C PRO A 39 -8.22 6.24 -5.96
N ASN A 40 -7.50 5.70 -6.95
CA ASN A 40 -6.81 4.41 -6.86
C ASN A 40 -5.32 4.53 -6.47
N ILE A 41 -4.80 5.76 -6.28
CA ILE A 41 -3.36 5.99 -6.16
C ILE A 41 -2.76 5.38 -4.89
N ALA A 42 -3.52 5.30 -3.80
CA ALA A 42 -3.06 4.72 -2.53
C ALA A 42 -2.64 3.25 -2.71
N PHE A 43 -3.54 2.40 -3.21
CA PHE A 43 -3.27 0.98 -3.41
C PHE A 43 -2.21 0.73 -4.49
N GLN A 44 -2.21 1.49 -5.58
CA GLN A 44 -1.17 1.39 -6.61
C GLN A 44 0.23 1.72 -6.06
N LEU A 45 0.33 2.74 -5.22
CA LEU A 45 1.59 3.12 -4.57
C LEU A 45 2.07 2.01 -3.63
N MET A 46 1.18 1.46 -2.80
CA MET A 46 1.52 0.37 -1.87
C MET A 46 2.06 -0.86 -2.62
N ILE A 47 1.39 -1.30 -3.69
CA ILE A 47 1.85 -2.43 -4.52
C ILE A 47 3.24 -2.14 -5.12
N LYS A 48 3.49 -0.91 -5.55
CA LYS A 48 4.82 -0.52 -6.07
C LYS A 48 5.89 -0.55 -4.98
N ILE A 49 5.62 0.01 -3.80
CA ILE A 49 6.54 0.00 -2.66
C ILE A 49 6.92 -1.43 -2.28
N VAL A 50 5.93 -2.31 -2.12
CA VAL A 50 6.13 -3.73 -1.79
C VAL A 50 7.02 -4.44 -2.80
N ASN A 51 6.88 -4.14 -4.09
CA ASN A 51 7.71 -4.73 -5.13
C ASN A 51 9.14 -4.14 -5.21
N LEU A 52 9.37 -2.94 -4.65
CA LEU A 52 10.67 -2.29 -4.63
C LEU A 52 11.51 -2.69 -3.41
N VAL A 53 10.86 -2.98 -2.29
CA VAL A 53 11.53 -3.47 -1.08
C VAL A 53 11.90 -4.94 -1.28
N ARG A 54 13.19 -5.27 -1.17
CA ARG A 54 13.70 -6.64 -1.35
C ARG A 54 13.43 -7.47 -0.12
#